data_AF-H3GGS5-F1
#
_entry.id   AF-H3GGS5-F1
#
_cell.length_a   1.000
_cell.length_b   1.000
_cell.length_c   1.000
_cell.angle_alpha   90.00
_cell.angle_beta   90.00
_cell.angle_gamma   90.00
#
_symmetry.space_group_name_H-M   'P 1'
#
loop_
_entity.id
_entity.type
_entity.pdbx_description
1 polymer ?
#
loop_
_entity_poly.entity_id
_entity_poly.type
_entity_poly.pdbx_seq_one_letter_code
_entity_poly.pdbx_strand_id
1 'polypeptide(L)'
;MSTITKEQHDELCVAYASMILFDGEHEITPESINHILHASGNEVEPYWPNLFSSLLSKEGKVIEIISTGGAAAGGAAAASGAAAGAAGAEAAKEEEKAVEEEEEVDMGGGMDMFGGDEDY
;
A
#
# COMPACT_ATOMS: atom_id res chain seq x y z
N MET A 1 24.41 11.96 7.19
CA MET A 1 22.99 12.33 7.01
C MET A 1 22.25 11.02 6.86
N SER A 2 21.26 10.76 7.71
CA SER A 2 20.46 9.53 7.60
C SER A 2 19.74 9.53 6.25
N THR A 3 20.01 8.52 5.42
CA THR A 3 19.40 8.38 4.10
C THR A 3 18.04 7.70 4.28
N ILE A 4 17.03 8.47 4.65
CA ILE A 4 15.64 8.00 4.75
C ILE A 4 14.86 8.64 3.59
N THR A 5 14.13 7.85 2.81
CA THR A 5 13.29 8.39 1.73
C THR A 5 12.11 9.18 2.32
N LYS A 6 11.48 10.05 1.53
CA LYS A 6 10.26 10.75 1.96
C LYS A 6 9.18 9.77 2.41
N GLU A 7 9.02 8.68 1.66
CA GLU A 7 8.04 7.64 1.99
C GLU A 7 8.31 6.99 3.35
N GLN A 8 9.56 6.60 3.61
CA GLN A 8 9.96 6.04 4.90
C GLN A 8 9.84 7.07 6.04
N HIS A 9 10.12 8.34 5.77
CA HIS A 9 9.92 9.41 6.74
C HIS A 9 8.45 9.55 7.11
N ASP A 10 7.56 9.56 6.12
CA ASP A 10 6.13 9.72 6.31
C ASP A 10 5.52 8.51 7.05
N GLU A 11 5.94 7.30 6.68
CA GLU A 11 5.59 6.05 7.39
C GLU A 11 6.01 6.11 8.87
N LEU A 12 7.26 6.48 9.15
CA LEU A 12 7.77 6.59 10.52
C LEU A 12 7.02 7.64 11.33
N CYS A 13 6.71 8.80 10.74
CA CYS A 13 5.95 9.85 11.41
C CYS A 13 4.57 9.34 11.86
N VAL A 14 3.86 8.63 10.99
CA VAL A 14 2.54 8.09 11.31
C VAL A 14 2.61 6.91 12.29
N ALA A 15 3.65 6.06 12.18
CA ALA A 15 3.89 4.99 13.14
C ALA A 15 4.12 5.55 14.55
N TYR A 16 4.96 6.58 14.70
CA TYR A 16 5.21 7.22 15.99
C TYR A 16 3.98 7.97 16.51
N ALA A 17 3.24 8.68 15.66
CA ALA A 17 1.99 9.32 16.07
C ALA A 17 0.98 8.29 16.59
N SER A 18 0.87 7.13 15.94
CA SER A 18 -0.01 6.04 16.37
C SER A 18 0.41 5.46 17.73
N MET A 19 1.72 5.30 17.97
CA MET A 19 2.23 4.86 19.28
C MET A 19 1.98 5.88 20.39
N ILE A 20 2.11 7.17 20.10
CA ILE A 20 1.81 8.24 21.06
C ILE A 20 0.32 8.21 21.45
N LEU A 21 -0.58 8.05 20.48
CA LEU A 21 -2.02 7.91 20.76
C LEU A 21 -2.32 6.67 21.60
N PHE A 22 -1.70 5.55 21.26
CA PHE A 22 -1.86 4.31 22.01
C PHE A 22 -1.39 4.45 23.47
N ASP A 23 -0.20 5.01 23.70
CA ASP A 23 0.35 5.25 25.05
C ASP A 23 -0.49 6.27 25.84
N GLY A 24 -1.03 7.27 25.14
CA GLY A 24 -1.95 8.24 25.71
C GLY A 24 -3.37 7.72 25.91
N GLU A 25 -3.67 6.45 25.62
CA GLU A 25 -5.01 5.86 25.66
C GLU A 25 -6.06 6.63 24.82
N HIS A 26 -5.63 7.25 23.72
CA HIS A 26 -6.49 7.93 22.75
C HIS A 26 -6.79 7.04 21.54
N GLU A 27 -7.93 7.27 20.91
CA GLU A 27 -8.32 6.55 19.70
C GLU A 27 -7.43 6.91 18.50
N ILE A 28 -6.98 5.88 17.78
CA ILE A 28 -6.13 6.01 16.59
C ILE A 28 -7.02 6.26 15.37
N THR A 29 -7.45 7.51 15.20
CA THR A 29 -8.20 7.97 14.02
C THR A 29 -7.31 8.82 13.10
N PRO A 30 -7.65 8.99 11.81
CA PRO A 30 -6.90 9.86 10.90
C PRO A 30 -6.77 11.29 11.45
N GLU A 31 -7.82 11.82 12.08
CA GLU A 31 -7.84 13.17 12.66
C GLU A 31 -6.85 13.29 13.83
N SER A 32 -6.87 12.33 14.75
CA SER A 32 -5.96 12.29 15.90
C SER A 32 -4.49 12.19 15.47
N ILE A 33 -4.20 11.37 14.44
CA ILE A 33 -2.87 11.25 13.86
C ILE A 33 -2.45 12.60 13.24
N ASN A 34 -3.30 13.21 12.42
CA ASN A 34 -3.03 14.51 11.79
C ASN A 34 -2.78 15.62 12.83
N HIS A 35 -3.50 15.62 13.96
CA HIS A 35 -3.24 16.56 15.05
C HIS A 35 -1.81 16.46 15.58
N ILE A 36 -1.29 15.24 15.78
CA ILE A 36 0.10 15.04 16.24
C ILE A 36 1.10 15.45 15.16
N LEU A 37 0.83 15.12 13.89
CA LEU A 37 1.69 15.49 12.77
C LEU A 37 1.82 17.02 12.65
N HIS A 38 0.71 17.74 12.72
CA HIS A 38 0.71 19.20 12.75
C HIS A 38 1.43 19.77 13.98
N ALA A 39 1.22 19.19 15.16
CA ALA A 39 1.90 19.64 16.39
C ALA A 39 3.42 19.39 16.34
N SER A 40 3.86 18.35 15.65
CA SER A 40 5.28 18.00 15.46
C SER A 40 5.94 18.71 14.27
N GLY A 41 5.17 19.44 13.45
CA GLY A 41 5.66 20.14 12.27
C GLY A 41 5.99 19.21 11.09
N ASN A 42 5.43 18.00 11.08
CA ASN A 42 5.63 17.03 10.00
C ASN A 42 4.47 17.11 9.00
N GLU A 43 4.82 17.19 7.72
CA GLU A 43 3.88 17.04 6.61
C GLU A 43 4.04 15.64 6.02
N VAL A 44 2.95 14.87 6.00
CA VAL A 44 2.92 13.51 5.46
C VAL A 44 1.76 13.37 4.48
N GLU A 45 1.87 12.40 3.58
CA GLU A 45 0.80 12.15 2.61
C GLU A 45 -0.49 11.65 3.30
N PRO A 46 -1.67 12.18 2.92
CA PRO A 46 -2.96 11.80 3.52
C PRO A 46 -3.30 10.31 3.46
N TYR A 47 -2.64 9.56 2.58
CA TYR A 47 -2.75 8.11 2.51
C TYR A 47 -2.33 7.43 3.83
N TRP A 48 -1.23 7.89 4.44
CA TRP A 48 -0.62 7.22 5.60
C TRP A 48 -1.50 7.24 6.87
N PRO A 49 -2.07 8.38 7.31
CA PRO A 49 -2.96 8.40 8.47
C PRO A 49 -4.17 7.45 8.32
N ASN A 50 -4.78 7.41 7.13
CA ASN A 50 -5.92 6.55 6.84
C ASN A 50 -5.56 5.06 6.82
N LEU A 51 -4.38 4.72 6.29
CA LEU A 51 -3.87 3.36 6.29
C LEU A 51 -3.64 2.87 7.73
N PHE A 52 -2.94 3.65 8.55
CA PHE A 52 -2.60 3.27 9.92
C PHE A 52 -3.82 3.20 10.84
N SER A 53 -4.76 4.14 10.73
CA SER A 53 -6.02 4.06 11.49
C SER A 53 -6.80 2.79 11.16
N SER A 54 -6.82 2.39 9.89
CA SER A 54 -7.50 1.17 9.45
C SER A 54 -6.77 -0.08 9.92
N LEU A 55 -5.43 -0.10 9.82
CA LEU A 55 -4.58 -1.22 10.24
C LEU A 55 -4.65 -1.49 11.75
N LEU A 56 -4.69 -0.42 12.54
CA LEU A 56 -4.64 -0.46 14.00
C LEU A 56 -6.03 -0.39 14.66
N SER A 57 -7.10 -0.36 13.86
CA SER A 57 -8.49 -0.31 14.33
C SER A 57 -8.89 -1.47 15.24
N LYS A 58 -8.21 -2.62 15.14
CA LYS A 58 -8.48 -3.79 15.98
C LYS A 58 -7.84 -3.64 17.35
N GLU A 59 -8.64 -3.86 18.39
CA GLU A 59 -8.17 -3.87 19.76
C GLU A 59 -7.03 -4.89 19.96
N GLY A 60 -6.00 -4.49 20.71
CA GLY A 60 -4.81 -5.31 20.95
C GLY A 60 -3.83 -5.42 19.77
N LYS A 61 -4.18 -4.91 18.58
CA LYS A 61 -3.34 -5.03 17.38
C LYS A 61 -2.00 -4.32 17.50
N VAL A 62 -2.00 -3.14 18.15
CA VAL A 62 -0.77 -2.37 18.42
C VAL A 62 0.20 -3.19 19.29
N ILE A 63 -0.30 -3.80 20.37
CA ILE A 63 0.51 -4.63 21.29
C ILE A 63 1.03 -5.88 20.58
N GLU A 64 0.19 -6.53 19.77
CA GLU A 64 0.57 -7.69 18.97
C GLU A 64 1.75 -7.37 18.03
N ILE A 65 1.65 -6.26 17.30
CA ILE A 65 2.69 -5.81 16.36
C ILE A 65 3.99 -5.51 17.11
N ILE A 66 3.92 -4.76 18.21
CA ILE A 66 5.13 -4.41 18.98
C ILE A 66 5.79 -5.66 19.59
N SER A 67 5.00 -6.59 20.13
CA SER A 67 5.51 -7.81 20.78
C SER A 67 6.13 -8.80 19.81
N THR A 68 5.71 -8.78 18.54
CA THR A 68 6.21 -9.67 17.48
C THR A 68 7.31 -9.02 16.64
N GLY A 69 7.64 -7.74 16.88
CA GLY A 69 8.62 -6.98 16.11
C GLY A 69 8.09 -6.35 14.82
N GLY A 70 6.78 -6.45 14.58
CA GLY A 70 6.09 -5.99 13.38
C GLY A 70 6.47 -6.76 12.11
N ALA A 71 5.61 -6.70 11.09
CA ALA A 71 6.07 -7.01 9.73
C ALA A 71 7.15 -5.98 9.42
N ALA A 72 8.39 -6.43 9.19
CA ALA A 72 9.53 -5.55 8.97
C ALA A 72 9.14 -4.43 7.99
N ALA A 73 9.21 -3.17 8.45
CA ALA A 73 9.04 -1.97 7.65
C ALA A 73 10.09 -2.00 6.54
N GLY A 74 9.71 -2.59 5.42
CA GLY A 74 10.61 -3.08 4.39
C GLY A 74 9.90 -3.10 3.06
N GLY A 75 9.61 -1.91 2.54
CA GLY A 75 9.07 -1.68 1.21
C GLY A 75 7.58 -1.96 1.11
N ALA A 76 6.84 -0.99 0.59
CA ALA A 76 5.49 -1.19 0.10
C ALA A 76 5.50 -2.37 -0.89
N ALA A 77 5.05 -3.54 -0.43
CA ALA A 77 4.60 -4.58 -1.33
C ALA A 77 3.27 -4.11 -1.91
N ALA A 78 3.24 -3.98 -3.23
CA ALA A 78 2.08 -3.57 -4.01
C ALA A 78 0.82 -4.33 -3.55
N ALA A 79 -0.29 -3.59 -3.48
CA ALA A 79 -1.59 -4.11 -3.11
C ALA A 79 -1.96 -5.35 -3.95
N SER A 80 -1.97 -6.52 -3.32
CA SER A 80 -2.78 -7.66 -3.76
C SER A 80 -3.20 -8.49 -2.56
N GLY A 81 -4.50 -8.53 -2.30
CA GLY A 81 -5.17 -9.60 -1.56
C GLY A 81 -4.99 -9.64 -0.04
N ALA A 82 -6.04 -9.27 0.69
CA ALA A 82 -6.19 -9.63 2.08
C ALA A 82 -6.28 -11.16 2.25
N ALA A 83 -5.42 -11.76 3.09
CA ALA A 83 -5.80 -12.62 4.22
C ALA A 83 -4.56 -13.31 4.82
N ALA A 84 -4.49 -13.28 6.15
CA ALA A 84 -3.47 -13.91 6.99
C ALA A 84 -3.49 -15.45 6.91
N GLY A 85 -2.32 -16.08 7.10
CA GLY A 85 -2.21 -17.52 7.34
C GLY A 85 -0.78 -17.98 7.50
N ALA A 86 -0.40 -18.32 8.73
CA ALA A 86 0.86 -18.96 9.08
C ALA A 86 0.95 -20.41 8.54
N ALA A 87 2.20 -20.86 8.40
CA ALA A 87 2.69 -22.25 8.36
C ALA A 87 2.66 -23.02 7.02
N GLY A 88 3.84 -23.59 6.69
CA GLY A 88 3.98 -24.78 5.84
C GLY A 88 4.37 -24.53 4.38
N ALA A 89 5.67 -24.37 4.11
CA ALA A 89 6.20 -24.55 2.76
C ALA A 89 6.45 -26.05 2.52
N GLU A 90 5.45 -26.73 1.94
CA GLU A 90 5.65 -28.02 1.27
C GLU A 90 5.79 -27.75 -0.23
N ALA A 91 6.91 -28.19 -0.79
CA ALA A 91 7.18 -28.18 -2.21
C ALA A 91 6.39 -29.30 -2.90
N ALA A 92 5.67 -28.99 -3.99
CA ALA A 92 5.60 -29.84 -5.19
C ALA A 92 4.66 -29.26 -6.28
N LYS A 93 5.16 -29.38 -7.52
CA LYS A 93 4.48 -29.54 -8.83
C LYS A 93 4.05 -28.31 -9.63
N GLU A 94 4.95 -27.93 -10.54
CA GLU A 94 4.78 -28.02 -12.01
C GLU A 94 3.41 -28.53 -12.52
N GLU A 95 2.77 -27.75 -13.41
CA GLU A 95 2.58 -28.15 -14.82
C GLU A 95 2.12 -26.96 -15.70
N GLU A 96 2.78 -26.84 -16.86
CA GLU A 96 2.50 -25.94 -17.99
C GLU A 96 1.18 -26.23 -18.73
N LYS A 97 0.54 -25.18 -19.28
CA LYS A 97 0.23 -25.01 -20.73
C LYS A 97 -0.53 -23.69 -20.97
N ALA A 98 0.05 -22.75 -21.72
CA ALA A 98 -0.14 -22.49 -23.16
C ALA A 98 -1.50 -21.81 -23.48
N VAL A 99 -1.53 -20.47 -23.64
CA VAL A 99 -1.49 -19.67 -24.90
C VAL A 99 -2.87 -19.51 -25.57
N GLU A 100 -3.37 -18.28 -25.59
CA GLU A 100 -3.94 -17.50 -26.73
C GLU A 100 -4.40 -16.13 -26.14
N GLU A 101 -3.75 -15.01 -26.48
CA GLU A 101 -4.20 -13.98 -27.45
C GLU A 101 -5.51 -13.29 -26.97
N GLU A 102 -5.61 -11.97 -26.77
CA GLU A 102 -5.35 -10.82 -27.66
C GLU A 102 -5.26 -9.51 -26.82
N GLU A 103 -4.88 -8.40 -27.48
CA GLU A 103 -4.82 -6.98 -27.02
C GLU A 103 -3.46 -6.41 -26.54
N GLU A 104 -2.49 -6.33 -27.47
CA GLU A 104 -1.73 -5.08 -27.68
C GLU A 104 -2.20 -4.50 -29.02
N VAL A 105 -2.99 -3.42 -29.03
CA VAL A 105 -2.52 -2.03 -29.09
C VAL A 105 -1.71 -1.74 -30.38
N ASP A 106 -2.41 -1.02 -31.26
CA ASP A 106 -1.87 0.15 -31.96
C ASP A 106 -0.64 -0.04 -32.84
N MET A 107 -0.86 -0.64 -34.02
CA MET A 107 0.06 -0.48 -35.16
C MET A 107 -0.74 0.11 -36.33
N GLY A 108 -0.72 1.45 -36.41
CA GLY A 108 -1.39 2.23 -37.43
C GLY A 108 -1.20 1.73 -38.86
N GLY A 109 -2.28 1.82 -39.64
CA GLY A 109 -2.23 1.58 -41.09
C GLY A 109 -3.47 0.93 -41.68
N GLY A 110 -4.69 1.40 -41.38
CA GLY A 110 -5.89 0.74 -41.93
C GLY A 110 -7.20 1.52 -41.97
N MET A 111 -7.25 2.79 -41.55
CA MET A 111 -8.49 3.59 -41.63
C MET A 111 -8.76 4.15 -43.06
N ASP A 112 -7.92 3.83 -44.05
CA ASP A 112 -8.01 4.34 -45.44
C ASP A 112 -8.32 3.25 -46.50
N MET A 113 -8.80 2.06 -46.12
CA MET A 113 -9.02 0.96 -47.08
C MET A 113 -10.38 0.26 -47.02
N PHE A 114 -11.45 0.92 -46.54
CA PHE A 114 -12.81 0.44 -46.79
C PHE A 114 -13.88 1.54 -46.70
N GLY A 115 -14.13 2.20 -47.83
CA GLY A 115 -15.48 2.60 -48.22
C GLY A 115 -15.98 3.95 -47.72
N GLY A 116 -15.68 4.99 -48.49
CA GLY A 116 -16.39 6.26 -48.50
C GLY A 116 -15.97 7.05 -49.73
N ASP A 117 -16.68 6.83 -50.85
CA ASP A 117 -16.68 7.67 -52.03
C ASP A 117 -16.66 9.17 -51.68
N GLU A 118 -16.12 9.97 -52.62
CA GLU A 118 -16.54 11.34 -52.98
C GLU A 118 -15.37 12.34 -53.07
N ASP A 119 -15.04 12.64 -54.33
CA ASP A 119 -14.56 13.91 -54.86
C ASP A 119 -13.05 14.25 -54.92
N TYR A 120 -12.62 14.41 -56.18
CA TYR A 120 -11.48 15.15 -56.75
C TYR A 120 -10.17 14.41 -57.07
#